data_AF-A0A2S2QBY7-F1
#
_entry.id   AF-A0A2S2QBY7-F1
#
_cell.length_a   1.000
_cell.length_b   1.000
_cell.length_c   1.000
_cell.angle_alpha   90.00
_cell.angle_beta   90.00
_cell.angle_gamma   90.00
#
_symmetry.space_group_name_H-M   'P 1'
#
loop_
_entity.id
_entity.type
_entity.pdbx_description
1 polymer ?
#
loop_
_entity_poly.entity_id
_entity_poly.type
_entity_poly.pdbx_seq_one_letter_code
_entity_poly.pdbx_strand_id
1 'polypeptide(L)'
;MYIKLLYSAIALVACTSARPQQLSLSLLPPAQQVFVQPAQQNNAIEPSINAINKPTNPIVVAAFQREALLPPHMQNSFYKNPKIAETLAQNSWFGPGEQHAVNRETEKIPREKIFIILKNAGLLPTP
;
A
#
# COMPACT_ATOMS: atom_id res chain seq x y z
N MET A 1 -14.77 58.15 -24.31
CA MET A 1 -15.35 56.85 -24.74
C MET A 1 -14.35 55.78 -24.34
N TYR A 2 -14.49 55.08 -23.20
CA TYR A 2 -15.50 54.02 -22.95
C TYR A 2 -15.68 53.16 -24.23
N ILE A 3 -15.53 51.85 -24.26
CA ILE A 3 -15.34 50.82 -23.24
C ILE A 3 -15.19 49.51 -24.04
N LYS A 4 -14.59 48.47 -23.45
CA LYS A 4 -14.81 47.03 -23.76
C LYS A 4 -14.33 46.48 -25.12
N LEU A 5 -13.27 45.68 -25.06
CA LEU A 5 -13.21 44.24 -25.41
C LEU A 5 -11.70 43.89 -25.33
N LEU A 6 -11.10 43.70 -24.15
CA LEU A 6 -11.18 42.49 -23.32
C LEU A 6 -11.33 41.20 -24.14
N TYR A 7 -10.24 40.70 -24.74
CA TYR A 7 -10.07 39.25 -24.93
C TYR A 7 -8.65 38.81 -24.57
N SER A 8 -8.62 38.15 -23.41
CA SER A 8 -7.62 37.27 -22.84
C SER A 8 -6.85 36.41 -23.85
N ALA A 9 -5.52 36.42 -23.74
CA ALA A 9 -4.70 35.25 -24.00
C ALA A 9 -3.50 35.24 -23.04
N ILE A 10 -3.76 34.88 -21.77
CA ILE A 10 -2.69 34.53 -20.84
C ILE A 10 -2.20 33.14 -21.26
N ALA A 11 -1.09 33.09 -22.00
CA ALA A 11 -0.39 31.85 -22.28
C ALA A 11 0.33 31.41 -21.00
N LEU A 12 -0.33 30.52 -20.23
CA LEU A 12 0.24 29.90 -19.05
C LEU A 12 1.18 28.78 -19.53
N VAL A 13 2.45 29.14 -19.74
CA VAL A 13 3.53 28.17 -20.00
C VAL A 13 3.82 27.45 -18.68
N ALA A 14 3.15 26.32 -18.46
CA ALA A 14 3.51 25.39 -17.40
C ALA A 14 4.74 24.58 -17.86
N CYS A 15 5.93 25.12 -17.63
CA CYS A 15 7.14 24.30 -17.63
C CYS A 15 7.19 23.48 -16.34
N THR A 16 6.55 22.31 -16.35
CA THR A 16 6.79 21.30 -15.32
C THR A 16 8.13 20.63 -15.65
N SER A 17 9.20 21.05 -14.97
CA SER A 17 10.47 20.35 -15.01
C SER A 17 10.28 18.98 -14.32
N ALA A 18 10.21 17.92 -15.12
CA ALA A 18 10.27 16.55 -14.61
C ALA A 18 11.67 16.30 -14.04
N ARG A 19 11.83 16.44 -12.73
CA ARG A 19 13.02 16.01 -12.00
C ARG A 19 12.91 14.49 -11.79
N PRO A 20 13.79 13.66 -12.36
CA PRO A 20 13.81 12.25 -12.00
C PRO A 20 14.27 12.15 -10.55
N GLN A 21 13.35 11.85 -9.64
CA GLN A 21 13.73 11.37 -8.32
C GLN A 21 14.28 9.96 -8.50
N GLN A 22 15.60 9.86 -8.58
CA GLN A 22 16.28 8.59 -8.44
C GLN A 22 16.04 8.11 -7.00
N LEU A 23 15.16 7.13 -6.85
CA LEU A 23 15.00 6.41 -5.59
C LEU A 23 16.22 5.52 -5.41
N SER A 24 17.27 6.06 -4.77
CA SER A 24 18.37 5.27 -4.25
C SER A 24 17.83 4.38 -3.14
N LEU A 25 17.58 3.10 -3.45
CA LEU A 25 17.20 2.07 -2.48
C LEU A 25 18.42 1.73 -1.62
N SER A 26 18.77 2.57 -0.65
CA SER A 26 19.81 2.22 0.31
C SER A 26 19.24 1.19 1.29
N LEU A 27 19.71 -0.05 1.20
CA LEU A 27 19.55 -1.03 2.27
C LEU A 27 20.47 -0.63 3.44
N LEU A 28 20.08 0.40 4.20
CA LEU A 28 20.67 0.66 5.50
C LEU A 28 19.84 -0.13 6.53
N PRO A 29 20.41 -1.13 7.22
CA PRO A 29 19.71 -1.76 8.34
C PRO A 29 19.42 -0.70 9.40
N PRO A 30 18.22 -0.69 10.02
CA PRO A 30 17.88 0.33 10.99
C PRO A 30 18.80 0.21 12.21
N ALA A 31 19.53 1.28 12.51
CA ALA A 31 20.17 1.45 13.80
C ALA A 31 19.08 1.39 14.88
N GLN A 32 19.19 0.46 15.82
CA GLN A 32 18.29 0.35 16.96
C GLN A 32 18.53 1.55 17.87
N GLN A 33 17.76 2.62 17.67
CA GLN A 33 17.71 3.73 18.63
C GLN A 33 16.77 3.33 19.76
N VAL A 34 17.35 2.99 20.90
CA VAL A 34 16.61 2.84 22.17
C VAL A 34 16.13 4.23 22.56
N PHE A 35 14.88 4.55 22.22
CA PHE A 35 14.21 5.73 22.75
C PHE A 35 13.32 5.29 23.91
N VAL A 36 13.69 5.70 25.13
CA VAL A 36 12.84 5.55 26.32
C VAL A 36 11.99 6.81 26.44
N GLN A 37 10.67 6.70 26.28
CA GLN A 37 9.72 7.82 26.43
C GLN A 37 8.79 7.53 27.62
N PRO A 38 8.64 8.45 28.60
CA PRO A 38 7.73 8.26 29.72
C PRO A 38 6.28 8.51 29.29
N ALA A 39 5.35 7.78 29.91
CA ALA A 39 3.93 7.73 29.57
C ALA A 39 3.23 9.09 29.65
N GLN A 40 2.52 9.46 28.57
CA GLN A 40 1.49 10.50 28.56
C GLN A 40 0.15 9.83 28.24
N GLN A 41 -0.63 9.65 29.28
CA GLN A 41 -1.92 8.99 29.32
C GLN A 41 -2.98 9.90 28.69
N ASN A 42 -3.23 9.71 27.39
CA ASN A 42 -4.37 10.30 26.71
C ASN A 42 -5.25 9.17 26.21
N ASN A 43 -6.55 9.25 26.53
CA ASN A 43 -7.59 8.27 26.27
C ASN A 43 -7.69 7.90 24.77
N ALA A 44 -6.78 7.07 24.29
CA ALA A 44 -6.95 6.27 23.10
C ALA A 44 -7.66 5.00 23.55
N ILE A 45 -8.71 4.62 22.83
CA ILE A 45 -9.22 3.25 22.90
C ILE A 45 -8.06 2.40 22.40
N GLU A 46 -7.24 1.89 23.32
CA GLU A 46 -6.26 0.87 22.99
C GLU A 46 -7.05 -0.29 22.41
N PRO A 47 -6.81 -0.71 21.16
CA PRO A 47 -7.26 -2.02 20.73
C PRO A 47 -6.43 -2.99 21.58
N SER A 48 -6.95 -3.32 22.76
CA SER A 48 -6.40 -4.32 23.63
C SER A 48 -6.32 -5.59 22.82
N ILE A 49 -5.11 -5.90 22.36
CA ILE A 49 -4.75 -7.15 21.69
C ILE A 49 -5.01 -8.33 22.66
N ASN A 50 -5.27 -8.03 23.94
CA ASN A 50 -5.66 -8.96 25.00
C ASN A 50 -7.19 -9.15 25.13
N ALA A 51 -8.03 -8.31 24.52
CA ALA A 51 -9.48 -8.49 24.50
C ALA A 51 -9.94 -9.43 23.37
N ILE A 52 -9.11 -9.64 22.36
CA ILE A 52 -9.31 -10.64 21.32
C ILE A 52 -8.46 -11.84 21.71
N ASN A 53 -9.05 -12.79 22.42
CA ASN A 53 -8.42 -14.07 22.70
C ASN A 53 -8.09 -14.76 21.36
N LYS A 54 -6.83 -14.58 20.94
CA LYS A 54 -6.06 -15.37 19.97
C LYS A 54 -6.06 -14.91 18.50
N PRO A 55 -5.14 -14.01 18.13
CA PRO A 55 -4.62 -13.98 16.77
C PRO A 55 -3.71 -15.22 16.54
N THR A 56 -4.20 -16.19 15.76
CA THR A 56 -3.48 -17.47 15.52
C THR A 56 -2.49 -17.37 14.36
N ASN A 57 -2.56 -16.30 13.54
CA ASN A 57 -1.66 -16.10 12.41
C ASN A 57 -0.57 -15.04 12.70
N PRO A 58 0.74 -15.38 12.64
CA PRO A 58 1.83 -14.46 12.97
C PRO A 58 1.93 -13.25 12.02
N ILE A 59 1.52 -13.40 10.75
CA ILE A 59 1.52 -12.30 9.77
C ILE A 59 0.50 -11.24 10.14
N VAL A 60 -0.67 -11.67 10.63
CA VAL A 60 -1.76 -10.79 11.06
C VAL A 60 -1.37 -10.06 12.33
N VAL A 61 -0.74 -10.75 13.29
CA VAL A 61 -0.18 -10.10 14.51
C VAL A 61 0.80 -8.99 14.14
N ALA A 62 1.77 -9.27 13.26
CA ALA A 62 2.75 -8.28 12.83
C ALA A 62 2.11 -7.12 12.05
N ALA A 63 1.03 -7.35 11.32
CA ALA A 63 0.27 -6.29 10.66
C ALA A 63 -0.44 -5.38 11.70
N PHE A 64 -1.18 -5.96 12.65
CA PHE A 64 -1.85 -5.20 13.71
C PHE A 64 -0.88 -4.41 14.59
N GLN A 65 0.29 -4.97 14.91
CA GLN A 65 1.33 -4.26 15.65
C GLN A 65 1.85 -3.03 14.89
N ARG A 66 2.10 -3.16 13.59
CA ARG A 66 2.51 -2.01 12.75
C ARG A 66 1.41 -0.97 12.62
N GLU A 67 0.17 -1.43 12.50
CA GLU A 67 -1.01 -0.58 12.41
C GLU A 67 -1.19 0.28 13.68
N ALA A 68 -0.95 -0.30 14.85
CA ALA A 68 -1.07 0.39 16.13
C ALA A 68 -0.06 1.54 16.30
N LEU A 69 1.05 1.54 15.55
CA LEU A 69 2.03 2.61 15.55
C LEU A 69 1.63 3.80 14.68
N LEU A 70 0.60 3.65 13.83
CA LEU A 70 0.17 4.70 12.92
C LEU A 70 -0.70 5.74 13.64
N PRO A 71 -0.59 7.04 13.28
CA PRO A 71 -1.52 8.06 13.73
C PRO A 71 -2.98 7.72 13.38
N PRO A 72 -3.99 8.16 14.15
CA PRO A 72 -5.39 7.74 13.97
C PRO A 72 -5.98 7.99 12.57
N HIS A 73 -5.47 8.99 11.85
CA HIS A 73 -5.93 9.34 10.50
C HIS A 73 -5.26 8.50 9.40
N MET A 74 -4.14 7.84 9.71
CA MET A 74 -3.46 6.89 8.82
C MET A 74 -3.85 5.45 9.11
N GLN A 75 -4.58 5.21 10.22
CA GLN A 75 -5.09 3.89 10.55
C GLN A 75 -6.21 3.48 9.60
N ASN A 76 -6.11 2.26 9.10
CA ASN A 76 -7.05 1.61 8.24
C ASN A 76 -8.35 1.29 9.00
N SER A 77 -9.45 1.85 8.52
CA SER A 77 -10.80 1.60 9.05
C SER A 77 -11.22 0.13 8.99
N PHE A 78 -10.60 -0.68 8.13
CA PHE A 78 -10.85 -2.12 8.01
C PHE A 78 -10.64 -2.88 9.32
N TYR A 79 -9.58 -2.54 10.07
CA TYR A 79 -9.25 -3.20 11.34
C TYR A 79 -10.18 -2.77 12.50
N LYS A 80 -11.00 -1.73 12.30
CA LYS A 80 -11.96 -1.26 13.32
C LYS A 80 -13.19 -2.16 13.42
N ASN A 81 -13.47 -2.98 12.41
CA ASN A 81 -14.58 -3.91 12.44
C ASN A 81 -14.17 -5.21 13.17
N PRO A 82 -14.80 -5.54 14.32
CA PRO A 82 -14.39 -6.69 15.13
C PRO A 82 -14.55 -8.02 14.38
N LYS A 83 -15.58 -8.15 13.52
CA LYS A 83 -15.82 -9.36 12.73
C LYS A 83 -14.70 -9.60 11.72
N ILE A 84 -14.20 -8.52 11.12
CA ILE A 84 -13.10 -8.59 10.15
C ILE A 84 -11.81 -8.99 10.86
N ALA A 85 -11.50 -8.33 11.98
CA ALA A 85 -10.33 -8.64 12.79
C ALA A 85 -10.29 -10.11 13.23
N GLU A 86 -11.43 -10.66 13.68
CA GLU A 86 -11.57 -12.06 14.07
C GLU A 86 -11.35 -13.02 12.90
N THR A 87 -11.93 -12.73 11.72
CA THR A 87 -11.74 -13.60 10.55
C THR A 87 -10.30 -13.59 10.04
N LEU A 88 -9.63 -12.44 10.07
CA LEU A 88 -8.21 -12.34 9.68
C LEU A 88 -7.32 -13.07 10.67
N ALA A 89 -7.62 -12.96 11.97
CA ALA A 89 -6.91 -13.68 13.01
C ALA A 89 -6.90 -15.20 12.79
N GLN A 90 -7.94 -15.74 12.14
CA GLN A 90 -8.03 -17.14 11.72
C GLN A 90 -7.34 -17.38 10.36
N ASN A 91 -7.63 -16.54 9.35
CA ASN A 91 -7.14 -16.70 7.98
C ASN A 91 -6.55 -15.38 7.46
N SER A 92 -5.25 -15.33 7.16
CA SER A 92 -4.58 -14.08 6.77
C SER A 92 -4.91 -13.61 5.34
N TRP A 93 -4.87 -14.54 4.39
CA TRP A 93 -4.95 -14.23 2.94
C TRP A 93 -5.58 -15.39 2.18
N PHE A 94 -5.16 -16.61 2.51
CA PHE A 94 -5.75 -17.86 2.02
C PHE A 94 -6.77 -18.37 3.01
N GLY A 95 -7.97 -18.69 2.52
CA GLY A 95 -9.02 -19.35 3.29
C GLY A 95 -8.74 -20.84 3.53
N PRO A 96 -9.63 -21.54 4.25
CA PRO A 96 -9.52 -22.98 4.46
C PRO A 96 -9.48 -23.73 3.13
N GLY A 97 -8.43 -24.55 2.94
CA GLY A 97 -8.23 -25.33 1.72
C GLY A 97 -7.57 -24.56 0.56
N GLU A 98 -7.31 -23.27 0.72
CA GLU A 98 -6.58 -22.48 -0.26
C GLU A 98 -5.07 -22.55 -0.02
N GLN A 99 -4.30 -22.62 -1.10
CA GLN A 99 -2.85 -22.63 -1.05
C GLN A 99 -2.28 -21.68 -2.10
N HIS A 100 -1.15 -21.06 -1.77
CA HIS A 100 -0.41 -20.28 -2.74
C HIS A 100 0.12 -21.19 -3.85
N ALA A 101 -0.26 -20.92 -5.10
CA ALA A 101 0.28 -21.61 -6.26
C ALA A 101 1.70 -21.12 -6.56
N VAL A 102 2.71 -21.82 -6.02
CA VAL A 102 4.13 -21.48 -6.19
C VAL A 102 4.63 -21.77 -7.60
N ASN A 103 4.19 -22.88 -8.21
CA ASN A 103 4.67 -23.33 -9.53
C ASN A 103 3.57 -23.16 -10.57
N ARG A 104 3.39 -21.93 -11.06
CA ARG A 104 2.36 -21.66 -12.08
C ARG A 104 2.90 -21.98 -13.48
N GLU A 105 2.17 -22.77 -14.26
CA GLU A 105 2.54 -23.03 -15.66
C GLU A 105 2.64 -21.73 -16.48
N THR A 106 1.84 -20.73 -16.15
CA THR A 106 1.90 -19.40 -16.78
C THR A 106 3.25 -18.70 -16.58
N GLU A 107 3.96 -18.96 -15.47
CA GLU A 107 5.28 -18.36 -15.22
C GLU A 107 6.38 -18.94 -16.10
N LYS A 108 6.15 -20.14 -16.66
CA LYS A 108 7.07 -20.76 -17.61
C LYS A 108 6.99 -20.15 -19.00
N ILE A 109 5.98 -19.33 -19.27
CA ILE A 109 5.80 -18.66 -20.56
C ILE A 109 6.85 -17.53 -20.65
N PRO A 110 7.78 -17.56 -21.62
CA PRO A 110 8.74 -16.49 -21.81
C PRO A 110 8.05 -15.16 -22.08
N ARG A 111 8.57 -14.06 -21.54
CA ARG A 111 7.94 -12.73 -21.64
C ARG A 111 7.83 -12.26 -23.10
N GLU A 112 8.78 -12.65 -23.93
CA GLU A 112 8.80 -12.38 -25.37
C GLU A 112 7.55 -12.93 -26.08
N LYS A 113 7.10 -14.14 -25.69
CA LYS A 113 5.89 -14.73 -26.27
C LYS A 113 4.64 -13.94 -25.92
N ILE A 114 4.59 -13.39 -24.70
CA ILE A 114 3.48 -12.52 -24.28
C ILE A 114 3.47 -11.25 -25.16
N PHE A 115 4.63 -10.63 -25.39
CA PHE A 115 4.74 -9.45 -26.26
C PHE A 115 4.32 -9.73 -27.70
N ILE A 116 4.71 -10.88 -28.26
CA ILE A 116 4.30 -11.29 -29.61
C ILE A 116 2.78 -11.44 -29.70
N ILE A 117 2.16 -12.13 -28.74
CA ILE A 117 0.70 -12.32 -28.71
C ILE A 117 -0.01 -10.97 -28.62
N LEU A 118 0.42 -10.10 -27.71
CA LEU A 118 -0.19 -8.78 -27.52
C LEU A 118 -0.03 -7.89 -28.77
N LYS A 119 1.13 -7.94 -29.44
CA LYS A 119 1.37 -7.21 -30.70
C LYS A 119 0.46 -7.72 -31.81
N ASN A 120 0.35 -9.05 -31.97
CA ASN A 120 -0.52 -9.65 -32.98
C ASN A 120 -2.01 -9.38 -32.68
N ALA A 121 -2.38 -9.22 -31.42
CA ALA A 121 -3.72 -8.82 -30.99
C ALA A 121 -4.00 -7.32 -31.14
N GLY A 122 -3.03 -6.51 -31.60
CA GLY A 122 -3.17 -5.05 -31.73
C GLY A 122 -3.21 -4.30 -30.39
N LEU A 123 -2.83 -4.95 -29.29
CA LEU A 123 -2.83 -4.37 -27.94
C LEU A 123 -1.53 -3.65 -27.60
N LEU A 124 -0.52 -3.76 -28.46
CA LEU A 124 0.74 -3.02 -28.37
C LEU A 124 1.01 -2.28 -29.68
N PRO A 125 1.60 -1.07 -29.61
CA PRO A 125 2.01 -0.36 -30.81
C PRO A 125 3.03 -1.19 -31.58
N THR A 126 2.76 -1.38 -32.87
CA THR A 126 3.75 -1.89 -33.81
C THR A 126 4.74 -0.77 -34.12
N PRO A 127 6.06 -1.03 -34.12
CA PRO A 127 7.03 -0.06 -34.62
C PRO A 127 6.75 0.26 -36.10
#